data_AF-A0A0K1W2I2-F1
#
_entry.id   AF-A0A0K1W2I2-F1
#
_cell.length_a   1.000
_cell.length_b   1.000
_cell.length_c   1.000
_cell.angle_alpha   90.00
_cell.angle_beta   90.00
_cell.angle_gamma   90.00
#
_symmetry.space_group_name_H-M   'P 1'
#
loop_
_entity.id
_entity.type
_entity.pdbx_description
1 polymer ?
#
loop_
_entity_poly.entity_id
_entity_poly.type
_entity_poly.pdbx_seq_one_letter_code
_entity_poly.pdbx_strand_id
1 'polypeptide(L)'
;MKKLILCLNAILCIGIVPSNVLSCENNNNQSTETTTPNIEDQKRDLSSIREKDLKEIKSNSDLQTLKDIISKIIEMNKDDSFSINDVKFSDNPTLNQAKIEALPNSSKVKGSVVL
;
A
#
# COMPACT_ATOMS: atom_id res chain seq x y z
N MET A 1 -40.41 29.95 -29.35
CA MET A 1 -41.26 30.67 -28.37
C MET A 1 -40.67 30.45 -26.99
N LYS A 2 -40.17 31.53 -26.38
CA LYS A 2 -39.66 31.55 -25.01
C LYS A 2 -40.82 31.32 -24.04
N LYS A 3 -40.67 30.38 -23.11
CA LYS A 3 -41.42 30.39 -21.86
C LYS A 3 -40.46 30.19 -20.69
N LEU A 4 -40.63 31.10 -19.76
CA LEU A 4 -39.90 31.40 -18.53
C LEU A 4 -40.44 30.54 -17.36
N ILE A 5 -39.70 30.58 -16.22
CA ILE A 5 -40.20 30.46 -14.82
C ILE A 5 -40.51 29.00 -14.38
N LEU A 6 -40.21 28.43 -13.21
CA LEU A 6 -39.98 28.80 -11.78
C LEU A 6 -39.34 27.50 -11.16
N CYS A 7 -38.43 27.47 -10.17
CA CYS A 7 -38.73 27.68 -8.75
C CYS A 7 -37.44 27.69 -7.92
N LEU A 8 -37.40 28.73 -7.10
CA LEU A 8 -36.71 28.90 -5.82
C LEU A 8 -36.73 27.64 -4.93
N ASN A 9 -35.58 27.31 -4.34
CA ASN A 9 -35.54 26.79 -2.97
C ASN A 9 -34.35 27.43 -2.26
N ALA A 10 -34.65 28.52 -1.56
CA ALA A 10 -33.79 29.08 -0.53
C ALA A 10 -33.97 28.23 0.73
N ILE A 11 -32.97 27.43 1.09
CA ILE A 11 -32.88 26.89 2.45
C ILE A 11 -32.01 27.86 3.25
N LEU A 12 -32.70 28.51 4.17
CA LEU A 12 -32.24 29.51 5.10
C LEU A 12 -31.18 28.91 6.05
N CYS A 13 -29.98 29.50 6.04
CA CYS A 13 -28.96 29.35 7.09
C CYS A 13 -29.40 30.06 8.37
N ILE A 14 -29.28 29.38 9.51
CA ILE A 14 -28.87 29.91 10.84
C ILE A 14 -28.74 28.67 11.77
N GLY A 15 -27.66 28.37 12.50
CA GLY A 15 -26.39 29.03 12.77
C GLY A 15 -26.04 28.84 14.25
N ILE A 16 -24.99 28.10 14.59
CA ILE A 16 -24.19 28.26 15.83
C ILE A 16 -22.74 27.82 15.54
N VAL A 17 -21.80 28.74 15.73
CA VAL A 17 -20.33 28.58 15.89
C VAL A 17 -19.94 29.30 17.19
N PRO A 18 -18.73 29.17 17.78
CA PRO A 18 -17.71 28.13 17.71
C PRO A 18 -17.34 27.61 19.12
N SER A 19 -16.52 26.55 19.20
CA SER A 19 -15.57 26.39 20.29
C SER A 19 -14.21 26.14 19.67
N ASN A 20 -13.48 27.23 19.47
CA ASN A 20 -12.08 27.18 19.11
C ASN A 20 -11.33 26.63 20.32
N VAL A 21 -10.86 25.38 20.24
CA VAL A 21 -9.70 25.00 21.03
C VAL A 21 -8.50 25.26 20.13
N LEU A 22 -7.86 26.40 20.40
CA LEU A 22 -6.60 26.80 19.81
C LEU A 22 -5.53 25.88 20.39
N SER A 23 -5.08 24.89 19.63
CA SER A 23 -3.74 24.32 19.82
C SER A 23 -2.98 24.57 18.54
N CYS A 24 -2.20 25.66 18.52
CA CYS A 24 -1.03 25.75 17.67
C CYS A 24 -0.13 24.53 18.01
N GLU A 25 0.64 23.89 17.13
CA GLU A 25 1.19 24.33 15.86
C GLU A 25 1.82 23.07 15.23
N ASN A 26 1.43 22.68 14.00
CA ASN A 26 2.39 22.48 12.91
C ASN A 26 1.66 22.23 11.59
N ASN A 27 2.10 22.91 10.54
CA ASN A 27 1.51 22.94 9.21
C ASN A 27 1.59 21.58 8.50
N ASN A 28 0.48 21.05 7.99
CA ASN A 28 0.46 20.54 6.62
C ASN A 28 -0.98 20.40 6.09
N ASN A 29 -1.20 20.89 4.87
CA ASN A 29 -2.45 20.75 4.13
C ASN A 29 -2.71 19.27 3.80
N GLN A 30 -3.82 18.68 4.22
CA GLN A 30 -4.58 17.79 3.33
C GLN A 30 -6.00 17.54 3.82
N SER A 31 -6.93 17.67 2.89
CA SER A 31 -8.37 17.44 2.98
C SER A 31 -8.78 16.25 3.85
N THR A 32 -9.73 16.52 4.75
CA THR A 32 -10.62 15.51 5.31
C THR A 32 -11.68 15.14 4.27
N GLU A 33 -11.30 14.27 3.33
CA GLU A 33 -12.25 13.52 2.52
C GLU A 33 -12.65 12.25 3.26
N THR A 34 -13.95 11.98 3.27
CA THR A 34 -14.57 10.75 3.77
C THR A 34 -13.98 9.55 3.02
N THR A 35 -12.91 8.98 3.57
CA THR A 35 -12.12 7.93 2.92
C THR A 35 -12.87 6.61 3.08
N THR A 36 -13.58 6.19 2.05
CA THR A 36 -13.84 4.75 1.84
C THR A 36 -12.45 4.15 1.61
N PRO A 37 -11.90 3.29 2.49
CA PRO A 37 -10.53 2.81 2.32
C PRO A 37 -10.49 2.02 1.01
N ASN A 38 -9.83 2.59 0.02
CA ASN A 38 -9.49 1.86 -1.19
C ASN A 38 -8.60 0.71 -0.73
N ILE A 39 -9.06 -0.54 -0.89
CA ILE A 39 -8.42 -1.72 -0.28
C ILE A 39 -6.94 -1.84 -0.71
N GLU A 40 -6.55 -1.19 -1.81
CA GLU A 40 -5.17 -1.10 -2.27
C GLU A 40 -4.24 -0.33 -1.31
N ASP A 41 -4.72 0.63 -0.53
CA ASP A 41 -3.88 1.40 0.41
C ASP A 41 -3.56 0.65 1.71
N GLN A 42 -4.27 -0.46 1.96
CA GLN A 42 -4.01 -1.34 3.11
C GLN A 42 -3.07 -2.51 2.78
N LYS A 43 -2.75 -2.74 1.50
CA LYS A 43 -1.83 -3.81 1.09
C LYS A 43 -0.39 -3.43 1.38
N ARG A 44 0.39 -4.38 1.89
CA ARG A 44 1.84 -4.27 2.04
C ARG A 44 2.48 -4.08 0.66
N ASP A 45 3.26 -3.03 0.49
CA ASP A 45 4.00 -2.81 -0.74
C ASP A 45 5.31 -3.59 -0.72
N LEU A 46 5.55 -4.43 -1.73
CA LEU A 46 6.81 -5.17 -1.85
C LEU A 46 7.99 -4.23 -2.10
N SER A 47 7.79 -3.07 -2.74
CA SER A 47 8.87 -2.10 -2.97
C SER A 47 9.39 -1.46 -1.68
N SER A 48 8.68 -1.65 -0.56
CA SER A 48 9.13 -1.18 0.76
C SER A 48 10.16 -2.12 1.40
N ILE A 49 10.38 -3.32 0.85
CA ILE A 49 11.41 -4.25 1.30
C ILE A 49 12.77 -3.65 0.93
N ARG A 50 13.61 -3.35 1.92
CA ARG A 50 14.92 -2.78 1.67
C ARG A 50 15.88 -3.92 1.38
N GLU A 51 16.60 -3.88 0.27
CA GLU A 51 17.63 -4.88 -0.13
C GLU A 51 18.65 -5.18 0.99
N LYS A 52 18.86 -4.22 1.90
CA LYS A 52 19.73 -4.34 3.09
C LYS A 52 19.25 -5.39 4.10
N ASP A 53 17.98 -5.76 4.02
CA ASP A 53 17.32 -6.73 4.87
C ASP A 53 17.37 -8.13 4.26
N LEU A 54 18.26 -8.41 3.30
CA LEU A 54 18.56 -9.77 2.80
C LEU A 54 20.06 -10.04 2.91
N LYS A 55 20.56 -10.11 4.15
CA LYS A 55 21.91 -10.60 4.44
C LYS A 55 22.07 -11.94 3.73
N GLU A 56 22.98 -12.00 2.75
CA GLU A 56 23.35 -13.16 1.93
C GLU A 56 22.40 -14.35 2.12
N ILE A 57 21.42 -14.50 1.23
CA ILE A 57 20.59 -15.69 1.24
C ILE A 57 21.45 -16.86 0.75
N LYS A 58 22.20 -17.49 1.66
CA LYS A 58 22.98 -18.69 1.37
C LYS A 58 22.02 -19.86 1.31
N SER A 59 21.68 -20.28 0.10
CA SER A 59 21.07 -21.59 -0.12
C SER A 59 22.17 -22.61 -0.41
N ASN A 60 22.03 -23.82 0.12
CA ASN A 60 22.95 -24.95 -0.13
C ASN A 60 22.76 -25.58 -1.54
N SER A 61 21.99 -24.92 -2.41
CA SER A 61 21.58 -25.36 -3.75
C SER A 61 21.86 -24.24 -4.75
N ASP A 62 22.24 -24.60 -5.97
CA ASP A 62 22.63 -23.68 -7.06
C ASP A 62 21.53 -22.67 -7.47
N LEU A 63 20.31 -22.81 -6.96
CA LEU A 63 19.21 -21.85 -7.14
C LEU A 63 18.34 -21.81 -5.88
N GLN A 64 18.01 -20.60 -5.44
CA GLN A 64 17.10 -20.37 -4.31
C GLN A 64 15.65 -20.60 -4.74
N THR A 65 14.85 -21.26 -3.90
CA THR A 65 13.42 -21.40 -4.18
C THR A 65 12.66 -20.15 -3.75
N LEU A 66 11.49 -19.90 -4.36
CA LEU A 66 10.61 -18.80 -3.94
C LEU A 66 10.29 -18.87 -2.44
N LYS A 67 10.10 -20.09 -1.92
CA LYS A 67 9.83 -20.33 -0.50
C LYS A 67 10.98 -19.87 0.39
N ASP A 68 12.22 -20.13 -0.01
CA ASP A 68 13.41 -19.75 0.78
C ASP A 68 13.56 -18.24 0.82
N ILE A 69 13.42 -17.58 -0.35
CA ILE A 69 13.53 -16.12 -0.45
C ILE A 69 12.44 -15.46 0.40
N ILE A 70 11.19 -15.91 0.29
CA ILE A 70 10.07 -15.33 1.04
C ILE A 70 10.22 -15.55 2.54
N SER A 71 10.65 -16.75 2.95
CA SER A 71 10.92 -17.02 4.36
C SER A 71 12.02 -16.11 4.91
N LYS A 72 13.06 -15.85 4.11
CA LYS A 72 14.15 -14.94 4.50
C LYS A 72 13.70 -13.49 4.60
N ILE A 73 12.89 -13.01 3.65
CA ILE A 73 12.31 -11.66 3.70
C ILE A 73 11.49 -11.49 4.98
N ILE A 74 10.60 -12.43 5.28
CA ILE A 74 9.74 -12.42 6.47
C ILE A 74 10.60 -12.40 7.75
N GLU A 75 11.61 -13.28 7.82
CA GLU A 75 12.52 -13.37 8.97
C GLU A 75 13.27 -12.05 9.21
N MET A 76 13.81 -11.46 8.15
CA MET A 76 14.67 -10.28 8.27
C MET A 76 13.89 -8.98 8.48
N ASN A 77 12.71 -8.87 7.88
CA ASN A 77 11.84 -7.71 8.05
C ASN A 77 10.93 -7.85 9.27
N LYS A 78 10.92 -9.01 9.93
CA LYS A 78 9.98 -9.38 11.01
C LYS A 78 8.54 -9.09 10.62
N ASP A 79 8.21 -9.46 9.37
CA ASP A 79 6.96 -9.10 8.73
C ASP A 79 6.31 -10.34 8.15
N ASP A 80 5.23 -10.79 8.78
CA ASP A 80 4.41 -11.95 8.40
C ASP A 80 3.17 -11.55 7.59
N SER A 81 3.13 -10.32 7.07
CA SER A 81 1.96 -9.79 6.36
C SER A 81 1.64 -10.51 5.05
N PHE A 82 2.51 -11.35 4.51
CA PHE A 82 2.28 -12.10 3.26
C PHE A 82 2.98 -13.45 3.22
N SER A 83 2.65 -14.24 2.21
CA SER A 83 3.12 -15.61 2.05
C SER A 83 3.50 -15.92 0.60
N ILE A 84 4.03 -17.14 0.37
CA ILE A 84 4.31 -17.65 -0.98
C ILE A 84 3.08 -17.68 -1.90
N ASN A 85 1.87 -17.71 -1.33
CA ASN A 85 0.62 -17.73 -2.10
C ASN A 85 0.19 -16.35 -2.57
N ASP A 86 0.90 -15.30 -2.15
CA ASP A 86 0.58 -13.91 -2.46
C ASP A 86 1.49 -13.32 -3.53
N VAL A 87 2.53 -14.06 -3.93
CA VAL A 87 3.60 -13.58 -4.79
C VAL A 87 4.01 -14.63 -5.81
N LYS A 88 4.75 -14.19 -6.83
CA LYS A 88 5.43 -15.06 -7.79
C LYS A 88 6.73 -14.43 -8.25
N PHE A 89 7.56 -15.21 -8.93
CA PHE A 89 8.64 -14.64 -9.71
C PHE A 89 8.08 -13.94 -10.95
N SER A 90 8.49 -12.69 -11.16
CA SER A 90 8.16 -11.95 -12.38
C SER A 90 8.97 -12.47 -13.57
N ASP A 91 10.17 -12.96 -13.32
CA ASP A 91 11.15 -13.43 -14.31
C ASP A 91 11.91 -14.63 -13.75
N ASN A 92 12.69 -15.33 -14.58
CA ASN A 92 13.51 -16.45 -14.11
C ASN A 92 14.57 -15.95 -13.10
N PRO A 93 14.58 -16.45 -11.85
CA PRO A 93 15.59 -16.06 -10.88
C PRO A 93 16.98 -16.54 -11.29
N THR A 94 18.00 -15.79 -10.92
CA THR A 94 19.41 -16.12 -11.11
C THR A 94 20.10 -16.27 -9.74
N LEU A 95 21.38 -16.67 -9.74
CA LEU A 95 22.19 -16.75 -8.53
C LEU A 95 22.33 -15.42 -7.79
N ASN A 96 22.30 -14.31 -8.52
CA ASN A 96 22.62 -12.97 -7.99
C ASN A 96 21.40 -12.05 -7.93
N GLN A 97 20.28 -12.45 -8.53
CA GLN A 97 19.13 -11.58 -8.66
C GLN A 97 17.84 -12.37 -8.79
N ALA A 98 16.81 -11.95 -8.08
CA ALA A 98 15.46 -12.44 -8.27
C ALA A 98 14.46 -11.28 -8.22
N LYS A 99 13.46 -11.30 -9.10
CA LYS A 99 12.37 -10.32 -9.09
C LYS A 99 11.09 -10.99 -8.62
N ILE A 100 10.53 -10.48 -7.53
CA ILE A 100 9.28 -10.95 -6.94
C ILE A 100 8.19 -9.92 -7.17
N GLU A 101 7.02 -10.38 -7.60
CA GLU A 101 5.85 -9.55 -7.82
C GLU A 101 4.64 -10.10 -7.06
N ALA A 102 3.78 -9.20 -6.59
CA ALA A 102 2.51 -9.57 -5.99
C ALA A 102 1.59 -10.21 -7.04
N LEU A 103 0.86 -11.24 -6.63
CA LEU A 103 -0.19 -11.80 -7.47
C LEU A 103 -1.34 -10.80 -7.61
N PRO A 104 -1.99 -10.73 -8.78
CA PRO A 104 -3.05 -9.75 -9.04
C PRO A 104 -4.26 -9.92 -8.12
N ASN A 105 -4.47 -11.13 -7.59
CA ASN A 105 -5.54 -11.46 -6.66
C ASN A 105 -5.10 -11.48 -5.19
N SER A 106 -3.86 -11.08 -4.85
CA SER A 106 -3.46 -11.00 -3.45
C SER A 106 -4.23 -9.87 -2.75
N SER A 107 -4.83 -10.19 -1.61
CA SER A 107 -5.45 -9.21 -0.70
C SER A 107 -4.43 -8.59 0.27
N LYS A 108 -3.20 -9.10 0.30
CA LYS A 108 -2.20 -8.77 1.34
C LYS A 108 -1.08 -7.89 0.82
N VAL A 109 -0.62 -8.12 -0.41
CA VAL A 109 0.52 -7.40 -1.00
C VAL A 109 0.22 -6.80 -2.36
N LYS A 110 1.00 -5.77 -2.71
CA LYS A 110 1.04 -5.13 -4.02
C LYS A 110 2.48 -4.82 -4.43
N GLY A 111 2.64 -4.45 -5.69
CA GLY A 111 3.93 -4.00 -6.23
C GLY A 111 4.88 -5.15 -6.56
N SER A 112 6.16 -4.80 -6.69
CA SER A 112 7.25 -5.72 -7.02
C SER A 112 8.55 -5.26 -6.40
N VAL A 113 9.46 -6.19 -6.17
CA VAL A 113 10.80 -5.91 -5.66
C VAL A 113 11.84 -6.74 -6.40
N VAL A 114 12.99 -6.13 -6.65
CA VAL A 114 14.19 -6.79 -7.17
C VAL A 114 15.12 -7.00 -5.99
N LEU A 115 15.64 -8.21 -5.85
CA LEU A 115 16.49 -8.67 -4.76
C LEU A 115 17.80 -9.19 -5.31
#